data_AF-A0A6P8TE18-F1
#
_entry.id   AF-A0A6P8TE18-F1
#
_cell.length_a   1.000
_cell.length_b   1.000
_cell.length_c   1.000
_cell.angle_alpha   90.00
_cell.angle_beta   90.00
_cell.angle_gamma   90.00
#
_symmetry.space_group_name_H-M   'P 1'
#
loop_
_entity.id
_entity.type
_entity.pdbx_description
1 polymer ?
#
loop_
_entity_poly.entity_id
_entity_poly.type
_entity_poly.pdbx_seq_one_letter_code
_entity_poly.pdbx_strand_id
1 'polypeptide(L)'
;MFGCLVAGRLVQTDAVQVASDKFVFNLPDYEKVNHVVVFMLGTVPFPAGTGGAVHFSFPDPSGGGAVWQLLGFITNEKPSAIFKISGLKAGKGGENPFGIMASSSRLSSSVAQVGVSVEALDQLGQQIPVSSAAVSTADSFLHFTQKTLDSLYNFASSFAVTQAQMTPNPSETFIPSSCVLKWYENFQRRMSQNPNFWKN
;
A
#
# COMPACT_ATOMS: atom_id res chain seq x y z
N MET A 1 11.08 -21.94 5.35
CA MET A 1 11.94 -20.73 5.30
C MET A 1 11.13 -19.48 5.59
N PHE A 2 9.99 -19.29 4.92
CA PHE A 2 9.15 -18.09 5.05
C PHE A 2 7.81 -18.37 5.73
N GLY A 3 7.25 -17.33 6.37
CA GLY A 3 5.87 -17.26 6.81
C GLY A 3 5.16 -16.08 6.13
N CYS A 4 3.87 -16.26 5.91
CA CYS A 4 2.98 -15.25 5.35
C CYS A 4 1.78 -15.07 6.28
N LEU A 5 1.46 -13.84 6.65
CA LEU A 5 0.33 -13.52 7.51
C LEU A 5 -0.53 -12.45 6.86
N VAL A 6 -1.79 -12.78 6.64
CA VAL A 6 -2.83 -11.82 6.27
C VAL A 6 -3.41 -11.24 7.56
N ALA A 7 -3.53 -9.90 7.63
CA ALA A 7 -4.16 -9.26 8.78
C ALA A 7 -5.58 -9.81 9.03
N GLY A 8 -5.82 -10.33 10.23
CA GLY A 8 -7.10 -10.95 10.61
C GLY A 8 -7.26 -12.44 10.26
N ARG A 9 -6.21 -13.11 9.77
CA ARG A 9 -6.22 -14.55 9.47
C ARG A 9 -5.09 -15.28 10.19
N LEU A 10 -5.13 -16.61 10.16
CA LEU A 10 -4.04 -17.45 10.66
C LEU A 10 -2.79 -17.31 9.79
N VAL A 11 -1.63 -17.50 10.42
CA VAL A 11 -0.33 -17.54 9.73
C VAL A 11 -0.27 -18.75 8.79
N GLN A 12 0.26 -18.56 7.59
CA GLN A 12 0.59 -19.60 6.63
C GLN A 12 2.12 -19.83 6.64
N THR A 13 2.53 -21.09 6.72
CA THR A 13 3.94 -21.50 6.68
C THR A 13 4.20 -22.60 5.65
N ASP A 14 3.15 -23.01 4.94
CA ASP A 14 3.06 -24.04 3.91
C ASP A 14 3.28 -23.46 2.51
N ALA A 15 4.38 -22.72 2.35
CA ALA A 15 4.74 -22.15 1.05
C ALA A 15 4.94 -23.25 0.00
N VAL A 16 4.31 -23.10 -1.16
CA VAL A 16 4.53 -23.98 -2.31
C VAL A 16 5.83 -23.56 -2.99
N GLN A 17 6.83 -24.44 -2.99
CA GLN A 17 8.07 -24.20 -3.70
C GLN A 17 7.87 -24.50 -5.19
N VAL A 18 7.94 -23.46 -6.02
CA VAL A 18 7.72 -23.57 -7.47
C VAL A 18 9.04 -23.63 -8.26
N ALA A 19 10.14 -23.22 -7.64
CA ALA A 19 11.51 -23.44 -8.10
C ALA A 19 12.46 -23.52 -6.91
N SER A 20 13.73 -23.87 -7.13
CA SER A 20 14.73 -23.96 -6.05
C SER A 20 14.87 -22.66 -5.23
N ASP A 21 14.62 -21.52 -5.87
CA ASP A 21 14.74 -20.16 -5.36
C ASP A 21 13.39 -19.42 -5.26
N LYS A 22 12.26 -20.08 -5.50
CA LYS A 22 10.94 -19.42 -5.59
C LYS A 22 9.87 -20.12 -4.77
N PHE A 23 9.19 -19.35 -3.94
CA PHE A 23 8.18 -19.81 -3.00
C PHE A 23 6.90 -19.00 -3.17
N VAL A 24 5.75 -19.65 -3.12
CA VAL A 24 4.44 -19.02 -3.34
C VAL A 24 3.46 -19.38 -2.22
N PHE A 25 2.73 -18.38 -1.74
CA PHE A 25 1.59 -18.52 -0.85
C PHE A 25 0.31 -18.17 -1.58
N ASN A 26 -0.74 -18.97 -1.38
CA ASN A 26 -2.05 -18.72 -1.96
C ASN A 26 -2.93 -17.96 -0.98
N LEU A 27 -3.50 -16.84 -1.43
CA LEU A 27 -4.36 -15.98 -0.65
C LEU A 27 -5.80 -16.05 -1.19
N PRO A 28 -6.66 -16.92 -0.62
CA PRO A 28 -8.07 -16.95 -0.99
C PRO A 28 -8.79 -15.66 -0.55
N ASP A 29 -9.90 -15.31 -1.18
CA ASP A 29 -10.71 -14.13 -0.84
C ASP A 29 -9.87 -12.84 -0.74
N TYR A 30 -8.95 -12.62 -1.68
CA TYR A 30 -7.97 -11.53 -1.60
C TYR A 30 -8.61 -10.13 -1.60
N GLU A 31 -9.84 -10.00 -2.12
CA GLU A 31 -10.62 -8.76 -2.13
C GLU A 31 -10.85 -8.16 -0.73
N LYS A 32 -10.84 -9.02 0.31
CA LYS A 32 -11.01 -8.60 1.71
C LYS A 32 -9.68 -8.34 2.41
N VAL A 33 -8.55 -8.45 1.71
CA VAL A 33 -7.22 -8.34 2.29
C VAL A 33 -6.65 -6.95 2.05
N ASN A 34 -6.33 -6.27 3.13
CA ASN A 34 -5.71 -4.94 3.06
C ASN A 34 -4.19 -4.99 3.23
N HIS A 35 -3.71 -5.83 4.13
CA HIS A 35 -2.31 -5.91 4.50
C HIS A 35 -1.83 -7.37 4.58
N VAL A 36 -0.60 -7.57 4.10
CA VAL A 36 0.11 -8.84 4.18
C VAL A 36 1.44 -8.60 4.86
N VAL A 37 1.81 -9.50 5.76
CA VAL A 37 3.13 -9.56 6.39
C VAL A 37 3.87 -10.77 5.83
N VAL A 38 5.08 -10.55 5.35
CA VAL A 38 5.98 -11.63 4.90
C VAL A 38 7.22 -11.59 5.77
N PHE A 39 7.64 -12.75 6.28
CA PHE A 39 8.76 -12.84 7.21
C PHE A 39 9.50 -14.17 7.10
N MET A 40 10.74 -14.18 7.56
CA MET A 40 11.53 -15.40 7.73
C MET A 40 11.15 -16.09 9.05
N LEU A 41 11.06 -17.42 9.05
CA LEU A 41 10.74 -18.20 10.24
C LEU A 41 11.91 -18.33 11.23
N GLY A 42 13.11 -17.88 10.86
CA GLY A 42 14.33 -18.04 11.65
C GLY A 42 14.94 -19.46 11.62
N THR A 43 14.36 -20.39 10.86
CA THR A 43 14.86 -21.76 10.74
C THR A 43 15.99 -21.91 9.73
N VAL A 44 15.95 -21.15 8.63
CA VAL A 44 16.95 -21.16 7.56
C VAL A 44 17.21 -19.72 7.13
N PRO A 45 18.46 -19.21 7.26
CA PRO A 45 18.82 -17.88 6.78
C PRO A 45 18.93 -17.85 5.24
N PHE A 46 18.91 -16.67 4.65
CA PHE A 46 19.31 -16.51 3.25
C PHE A 46 20.80 -16.88 3.08
N PRO A 47 21.18 -17.53 1.97
CA PRO A 47 22.58 -17.67 1.58
C PRO A 47 23.33 -16.33 1.60
N ALA A 48 24.66 -16.39 1.72
CA ALA A 48 25.49 -15.19 1.70
C ALA A 48 25.30 -14.42 0.38
N GLY A 49 25.10 -13.10 0.49
CA GLY A 49 24.91 -12.22 -0.66
C GLY A 49 23.51 -12.26 -1.30
N THR A 50 22.53 -12.94 -0.69
CA THR A 50 21.16 -13.01 -1.22
C THR A 50 20.11 -12.45 -0.25
N GLY A 51 18.95 -12.12 -0.81
CA GLY A 51 17.75 -11.71 -0.11
C GLY A 51 16.50 -12.20 -0.84
N GLY A 52 15.32 -11.80 -0.36
CA GLY A 52 14.04 -12.18 -0.95
C GLY A 52 13.32 -10.99 -1.56
N ALA A 53 13.06 -11.03 -2.86
CA ALA A 53 12.11 -10.14 -3.53
C ALA A 53 10.67 -10.64 -3.33
N VAL A 54 9.86 -9.83 -2.66
CA VAL A 54 8.46 -10.14 -2.37
C VAL A 54 7.58 -9.56 -3.46
N HIS A 55 6.84 -10.43 -4.14
CA HIS A 55 5.93 -10.07 -5.22
C HIS A 55 4.49 -10.44 -4.86
N PHE A 56 3.54 -9.72 -5.44
CA PHE A 56 2.12 -9.98 -5.32
C PHE A 56 1.49 -10.17 -6.70
N SER A 57 0.65 -11.18 -6.85
CA SER A 57 -0.05 -11.49 -8.09
C SER A 57 -1.55 -11.27 -7.98
N PHE A 58 -2.11 -10.55 -8.95
CA PHE A 58 -3.55 -10.45 -9.15
C PHE A 58 -4.02 -11.52 -10.13
N PRO A 59 -5.15 -12.21 -9.86
CA PRO A 59 -5.82 -12.98 -10.90
C PRO A 59 -6.33 -12.01 -11.98
N ASP A 60 -5.93 -12.21 -13.23
CA ASP A 60 -6.40 -11.37 -14.33
C ASP A 60 -7.86 -11.73 -14.68
N PRO A 61 -8.81 -10.77 -14.57
CA PRO A 61 -10.21 -11.00 -14.92
C PRO A 61 -10.43 -11.30 -16.42
N SER A 62 -9.44 -11.04 -17.28
CA SER A 62 -9.52 -11.18 -18.73
C SER A 62 -8.97 -12.51 -19.26
N GLY A 63 -8.42 -13.37 -18.39
CA GLY A 63 -7.82 -14.65 -18.77
C GLY A 63 -6.41 -14.57 -19.37
N GLY A 64 -5.76 -13.40 -19.32
CA GLY A 64 -4.43 -13.12 -19.90
C GLY A 64 -3.23 -13.51 -19.02
N GLY A 65 -3.45 -14.15 -17.88
CA GLY A 65 -2.39 -14.66 -16.99
C GLY A 65 -2.16 -13.80 -15.74
N ALA A 66 -1.40 -14.35 -14.80
CA ALA A 66 -1.12 -13.75 -13.50
C ALA A 66 -0.21 -12.50 -13.62
N VAL A 67 -0.70 -11.32 -13.21
CA VAL A 67 0.08 -10.08 -13.21
C VAL A 67 0.79 -9.91 -11.87
N TRP A 68 2.12 -9.96 -11.88
CA TRP A 68 2.93 -9.81 -10.68
C TRP A 68 3.47 -8.38 -10.52
N GLN A 69 3.51 -7.91 -9.27
CA GLN A 69 4.05 -6.61 -8.89
C GLN A 69 5.02 -6.81 -7.73
N LEU A 70 6.18 -6.15 -7.79
CA LEU A 70 7.16 -6.15 -6.72
C LEU A 70 6.66 -5.27 -5.55
N LEU A 71 6.45 -5.88 -4.39
CA LEU A 71 6.02 -5.17 -3.17
C LEU A 71 7.21 -4.61 -2.38
N GLY A 72 8.34 -5.32 -2.39
CA GLY A 72 9.56 -4.94 -1.68
C GLY A 72 10.44 -6.14 -1.36
N PHE A 73 11.23 -6.03 -0.31
CA PHE A 73 12.31 -6.98 -0.02
C PHE A 73 12.37 -7.39 1.46
N ILE A 74 12.88 -8.60 1.70
CA ILE A 74 13.28 -9.10 3.02
C ILE A 74 14.72 -9.64 2.94
N THR A 75 15.51 -9.47 3.99
CA THR A 75 16.92 -9.91 4.06
C THR A 75 17.22 -10.50 5.43
N ASN A 76 18.42 -11.05 5.65
CA ASN A 76 18.84 -11.50 6.99
C ASN A 76 18.85 -10.35 8.02
N GLU A 77 19.17 -9.12 7.58
CA GLU A 77 19.17 -7.93 8.45
C GLU A 77 17.77 -7.36 8.67
N LYS A 78 16.89 -7.50 7.66
CA LYS A 78 15.48 -7.11 7.73
C LYS A 78 14.58 -8.31 7.39
N PRO A 79 14.38 -9.25 8.34
CA PRO A 79 13.77 -10.55 8.07
C PRO A 79 12.25 -10.50 7.95
N SER A 80 11.62 -9.32 8.08
CA SER A 80 10.16 -9.16 7.96
C SER A 80 9.78 -7.81 7.35
N ALA A 81 8.66 -7.78 6.64
CA ALA A 81 8.09 -6.59 6.05
C ALA A 81 6.56 -6.68 5.99
N ILE A 82 5.90 -5.51 6.08
CA ILE A 82 4.45 -5.36 5.96
C ILE A 82 4.15 -4.60 4.67
N PHE A 83 3.20 -5.11 3.89
CA PHE A 83 2.81 -4.56 2.61
C PHE A 83 1.31 -4.26 2.57
N LYS A 84 0.95 -3.09 2.07
CA LYS A 84 -0.44 -2.75 1.74
C LYS A 84 -0.74 -3.27 0.35
N ILE A 85 -1.77 -4.12 0.24
CA ILE A 85 -2.21 -4.66 -1.04
C ILE A 85 -3.58 -4.14 -1.48
N SER A 86 -4.34 -3.52 -0.57
CA SER A 86 -5.58 -2.81 -0.93
C SER A 86 -5.29 -1.62 -1.85
N GLY A 87 -5.95 -1.55 -3.00
CA GLY A 87 -5.84 -0.43 -3.93
C GLY A 87 -4.67 -0.52 -4.91
N LEU A 88 -3.88 -1.60 -4.87
CA LEU A 88 -3.00 -1.97 -5.96
C LEU A 88 -3.87 -2.29 -7.18
N LYS A 89 -3.75 -1.48 -8.24
CA LYS A 89 -4.42 -1.74 -9.51
C LYS A 89 -3.60 -2.75 -10.29
N ALA A 90 -4.24 -3.61 -11.08
CA ALA A 90 -3.56 -4.38 -12.12
C ALA A 90 -2.93 -3.39 -13.13
N GLY A 91 -1.69 -2.98 -12.87
CA GLY A 91 -0.91 -2.16 -13.80
C GLY A 91 -0.44 -3.00 -14.99
N LYS A 92 0.25 -2.36 -15.94
CA LYS A 92 1.05 -3.11 -16.94
C LYS A 92 2.05 -3.96 -16.17
N GLY A 93 1.92 -5.28 -16.27
CA GLY A 93 2.80 -6.23 -15.61
C GLY A 93 4.25 -5.92 -15.94
N GLY A 94 5.06 -5.70 -14.90
CA GLY A 94 6.51 -5.67 -15.06
C GLY A 94 7.03 -7.07 -15.37
N GLU A 95 8.23 -7.14 -15.92
CA GLU A 95 8.98 -8.40 -15.94
C GLU A 95 9.06 -8.92 -14.50
N ASN A 96 8.64 -10.16 -14.30
CA ASN A 96 8.62 -10.79 -12.99
C ASN A 96 9.23 -12.18 -13.10
N PRO A 97 9.94 -12.64 -12.07
CA PRO A 97 10.65 -13.91 -12.10
C PRO A 97 9.69 -15.12 -12.08
N PHE A 98 8.38 -14.91 -11.94
CA PHE A 98 7.36 -15.96 -11.85
C PHE A 98 6.69 -16.29 -13.22
N GLY A 99 7.14 -15.66 -14.31
CA GLY A 99 6.55 -15.78 -15.65
C GLY A 99 6.66 -17.17 -16.31
N ILE A 100 5.56 -17.60 -16.94
CA ILE A 100 5.22 -18.88 -17.62
C ILE A 100 4.77 -20.04 -16.72
N MET A 101 5.39 -20.31 -15.56
CA MET A 101 4.98 -21.47 -14.74
C MET A 101 3.73 -21.25 -13.88
N ALA A 102 3.37 -20.01 -13.55
CA ALA A 102 2.12 -19.69 -12.85
C ALA A 102 0.86 -19.90 -13.72
N SER A 103 1.02 -20.10 -15.04
CA SER A 103 -0.09 -20.35 -15.98
C SER A 103 -0.67 -21.77 -15.88
N SER A 104 0.03 -22.69 -15.20
CA SER A 104 -0.41 -24.09 -15.04
C SER A 104 -1.45 -24.26 -13.93
N SER A 105 -1.51 -23.32 -12.97
CA SER A 105 -2.62 -23.24 -12.03
C SER A 105 -3.70 -22.37 -12.66
N ARG A 106 -4.83 -22.97 -13.06
CA ARG A 106 -6.07 -22.22 -13.28
C ARG A 106 -6.47 -21.58 -11.96
N LEU A 107 -5.92 -20.40 -11.68
CA LEU A 107 -6.29 -19.63 -10.52
C LEU A 107 -7.76 -19.29 -10.68
N SER A 108 -8.57 -19.70 -9.71
CA SER A 108 -9.90 -19.14 -9.53
C SER A 108 -9.77 -17.63 -9.45
N SER A 109 -10.71 -16.88 -10.03
CA SER A 109 -10.73 -15.42 -10.02
C SER A 109 -10.68 -14.79 -8.61
N SER A 110 -10.84 -15.61 -7.56
CA SER A 110 -10.85 -15.21 -6.15
C SER A 110 -9.55 -15.46 -5.37
N VAL A 111 -8.50 -16.02 -6.01
CA VAL A 111 -7.24 -16.36 -5.33
C VAL A 111 -6.09 -15.51 -5.86
N ALA A 112 -5.50 -14.70 -4.99
CA ALA A 112 -4.25 -13.99 -5.26
C ALA A 112 -3.04 -14.79 -4.75
N GLN A 113 -1.84 -14.39 -5.14
CA GLN A 113 -0.62 -15.05 -4.72
C GLN A 113 0.42 -14.08 -4.17
N VAL A 114 1.18 -14.52 -3.18
CA VAL A 114 2.38 -13.83 -2.69
C VAL A 114 3.58 -14.71 -2.99
N GLY A 115 4.53 -14.16 -3.75
CA GLY A 115 5.74 -14.85 -4.18
C GLY A 115 6.95 -14.30 -3.47
N VAL A 116 7.88 -15.16 -3.08
CA VAL A 116 9.21 -14.77 -2.61
C VAL A 116 10.25 -15.40 -3.53
N SER A 117 11.02 -14.55 -4.21
CA SER A 117 12.10 -14.94 -5.11
C SER A 117 13.44 -14.66 -4.42
N VAL A 118 14.32 -15.65 -4.32
CA VAL A 118 15.64 -15.51 -3.71
C VAL A 118 16.62 -14.99 -4.74
N GLU A 119 17.12 -13.78 -4.55
CA GLU A 119 17.93 -13.04 -5.53
C GLU A 119 19.16 -12.42 -4.88
N ALA A 120 20.17 -12.08 -5.70
CA ALA A 120 21.37 -11.42 -5.22
C ALA A 120 21.04 -10.01 -4.69
N LEU A 121 21.65 -9.61 -3.57
CA LEU A 121 21.40 -8.29 -2.95
C LEU A 121 21.67 -7.13 -3.93
N ASP A 122 22.68 -7.27 -4.79
CA ASP A 122 23.00 -6.29 -5.83
C ASP A 122 21.86 -6.11 -6.85
N GLN A 123 21.15 -7.20 -7.19
CA GLN A 123 19.99 -7.15 -8.08
C GLN A 123 18.79 -6.53 -7.39
N LEU A 124 18.56 -6.86 -6.11
CA LEU A 124 17.48 -6.26 -5.32
C LEU A 124 17.64 -4.74 -5.21
N GLY A 125 18.87 -4.25 -5.02
CA GLY A 125 19.17 -2.82 -4.94
C GLY A 125 18.86 -2.03 -6.21
N GLN A 126 18.74 -2.70 -7.37
CA GLN A 126 18.40 -2.06 -8.65
C GLN A 126 16.90 -2.09 -8.95
N GLN A 127 16.12 -2.89 -8.21
CA GLN A 127 14.69 -3.01 -8.41
C GLN A 127 13.92 -1.91 -7.69
N ILE A 128 12.83 -1.45 -8.29
CA ILE A 128 11.98 -0.39 -7.74
C ILE A 128 10.63 -1.02 -7.36
N PRO A 129 10.36 -1.21 -6.04
CA PRO A 129 9.05 -1.68 -5.58
C PRO A 129 7.95 -0.67 -5.92
N VAL A 130 6.72 -1.15 -6.05
CA VAL A 130 5.57 -0.26 -6.28
C VAL A 130 5.36 0.64 -5.06
N SER A 131 5.32 1.95 -5.28
CA SER A 131 5.32 2.95 -4.19
C SER A 131 4.12 2.84 -3.25
N SER A 132 3.00 2.28 -3.73
CA SER A 132 1.79 2.03 -2.94
C SER A 132 1.84 0.80 -2.04
N ALA A 133 2.83 -0.09 -2.21
CA ALA A 133 2.95 -1.32 -1.43
C ALA A 133 3.61 -1.10 -0.07
N ALA A 134 4.52 -0.13 0.04
CA ALA A 134 5.15 0.20 1.31
C ALA A 134 4.12 0.82 2.27
N VAL A 135 3.95 0.22 3.44
CA VAL A 135 3.08 0.78 4.49
C VAL A 135 3.82 1.91 5.20
N SER A 136 3.74 3.11 4.65
CA SER A 136 4.06 4.32 5.39
C SER A 136 2.81 4.81 6.11
N THR A 137 2.74 4.57 7.42
CA THR A 137 1.67 5.13 8.28
C THR A 137 1.67 6.66 8.22
N ALA A 138 2.85 7.26 8.05
CA ALA A 138 3.03 8.70 7.85
C ALA A 138 2.33 9.19 6.57
N ASP A 139 2.47 8.49 5.44
CA ASP A 139 1.89 8.91 4.15
C ASP A 139 0.36 8.78 4.13
N SER A 140 -0.17 7.71 4.73
CA SER A 140 -1.63 7.52 4.84
C SER A 140 -2.28 8.60 5.71
N PHE A 141 -1.62 8.98 6.80
CA PHE A 141 -2.08 10.01 7.72
C PHE A 141 -1.98 11.42 7.11
N LEU A 142 -0.89 11.71 6.40
CA LEU A 142 -0.74 12.93 5.62
C LEU A 142 -1.85 13.06 4.58
N HIS A 143 -2.12 11.99 3.83
CA HIS A 143 -3.18 11.98 2.83
C HIS A 143 -4.57 12.23 3.44
N PHE A 144 -4.88 11.56 4.55
CA PHE A 144 -6.13 11.78 5.30
C PHE A 144 -6.26 13.24 5.76
N THR A 145 -5.20 13.80 6.34
CA THR A 145 -5.23 15.16 6.89
C THR A 145 -5.38 16.20 5.78
N GLN A 146 -4.68 16.03 4.65
CA GLN A 146 -4.83 16.88 3.46
C GLN A 146 -6.25 16.83 2.91
N LYS A 147 -6.80 15.62 2.69
CA LYS A 147 -8.16 15.45 2.15
C LYS A 147 -9.22 16.04 3.08
N THR A 148 -9.07 15.88 4.39
CA THR A 148 -9.98 16.47 5.37
C THR A 148 -9.95 17.99 5.34
N LEU A 149 -8.74 18.57 5.24
CA LEU A 149 -8.55 20.01 5.15
C LEU A 149 -9.21 20.60 3.90
N ASP A 150 -8.96 19.99 2.74
CA ASP A 150 -9.54 20.40 1.47
C ASP A 150 -11.06 20.27 1.48
N SER A 151 -11.58 19.16 2.01
CA SER A 151 -13.03 18.93 2.13
C SER A 151 -13.70 20.01 2.98
N LEU A 152 -13.12 20.37 4.12
CA LEU A 152 -13.66 21.40 5.00
C LEU A 152 -13.65 22.77 4.34
N TYR A 153 -12.53 23.16 3.72
CA TYR A 153 -12.40 24.44 3.04
C TYR A 153 -13.39 24.58 1.88
N ASN A 154 -13.51 23.53 1.05
CA ASN A 154 -14.45 23.51 -0.07
C ASN A 154 -15.91 23.60 0.41
N PHE A 155 -16.26 22.85 1.45
CA PHE A 155 -17.59 22.92 2.05
C PHE A 155 -17.89 24.32 2.59
N ALA A 156 -17.03 24.88 3.46
CA ALA A 156 -17.23 26.21 4.02
C ALA A 156 -17.29 27.31 2.95
N SER A 157 -16.43 27.23 1.94
CA SER A 157 -16.38 28.20 0.84
C SER A 157 -17.61 28.15 -0.06
N SER A 158 -18.31 27.02 -0.13
CA SER A 158 -19.56 26.89 -0.90
C SER A 158 -20.72 27.71 -0.33
N PHE A 159 -20.64 28.11 0.94
CA PHE A 159 -21.60 28.98 1.61
C PHE A 159 -21.15 30.46 1.65
N ALA A 160 -20.05 30.79 0.98
CA ALA A 160 -19.56 32.17 0.96
C ALA A 160 -20.56 33.08 0.21
N VAL A 161 -21.12 34.04 0.92
CA VAL A 161 -22.04 35.04 0.39
C VAL A 161 -21.53 36.45 0.70
N THR A 162 -21.78 37.38 -0.23
CA THR A 162 -21.53 38.80 0.02
C THR A 162 -22.65 39.39 0.88
N GLN A 163 -22.41 40.53 1.53
CA GLN A 163 -23.45 41.21 2.33
C GLN A 163 -24.71 41.52 1.50
N ALA A 164 -24.56 41.77 0.19
CA ALA A 164 -25.68 42.02 -0.71
C ALA A 164 -26.57 40.77 -0.97
N GLN A 165 -26.03 39.57 -0.73
CA GLN A 165 -26.73 38.29 -0.94
C GLN A 165 -27.27 37.70 0.37
N MET A 166 -26.98 38.32 1.52
CA MET A 166 -27.41 37.84 2.82
C MET A 166 -28.90 38.11 3.05
N THR A 167 -29.60 37.12 3.61
CA THR A 167 -30.94 37.29 4.16
C THR A 167 -30.83 37.67 5.65
N PRO A 168 -31.70 38.56 6.17
CA PRO A 168 -31.64 38.95 7.58
C PRO A 168 -31.84 37.76 8.53
N ASN A 169 -30.79 37.39 9.27
CA ASN A 169 -30.82 36.37 10.31
C ASN A 169 -30.04 36.85 11.55
N PRO A 170 -30.70 37.58 12.48
CA PRO A 170 -30.02 38.23 13.61
C PRO A 170 -29.44 37.26 14.65
N SER A 171 -29.80 35.98 14.61
CA SER A 171 -29.25 34.94 15.48
C SER A 171 -28.01 34.22 14.92
N GLU A 172 -27.66 34.48 13.66
CA GLU A 172 -26.59 33.76 12.96
C GLU A 172 -25.27 34.52 13.01
N THR A 173 -24.19 33.79 13.31
CA THR A 173 -22.83 34.34 13.33
C THR A 173 -22.12 34.05 12.02
N PHE A 174 -21.49 35.06 11.44
CA PHE A 174 -20.74 34.93 10.18
C PHE A 174 -19.23 35.06 10.42
N ILE A 175 -18.46 34.20 9.77
CA ILE A 175 -16.99 34.28 9.75
C ILE A 175 -16.58 34.85 8.38
N PRO A 176 -15.74 35.91 8.32
CA PRO A 176 -15.24 36.42 7.05
C PRO A 176 -14.52 35.32 6.26
N SER A 177 -14.81 35.20 4.96
CA SER A 177 -14.16 34.20 4.09
C SER A 177 -12.63 34.32 4.09
N SER A 178 -12.11 35.53 4.24
CA SER A 178 -10.68 35.80 4.37
C SER A 178 -10.05 35.19 5.63
N CYS A 179 -10.80 35.07 6.74
CA CYS A 179 -10.33 34.40 7.95
C CYS A 179 -10.19 32.88 7.71
N VAL A 180 -11.17 32.28 7.03
CA VAL A 180 -11.16 30.85 6.70
C VAL A 180 -10.03 30.51 5.72
N LEU A 181 -9.83 31.33 4.68
CA LEU A 181 -8.71 31.17 3.74
C LEU A 181 -7.36 31.28 4.44
N LYS A 182 -7.15 32.31 5.26
CA LYS A 182 -5.91 32.47 6.03
C LYS A 182 -5.65 31.30 6.98
N TRP A 183 -6.70 30.74 7.59
CA TRP A 183 -6.56 29.55 8.43
C TRP A 183 -6.13 28.34 7.60
N TYR A 184 -6.77 28.12 6.45
CA TYR A 184 -6.45 27.02 5.54
C TYR A 184 -4.99 27.07 5.06
N GLU A 185 -4.54 28.21 4.55
CA GLU A 185 -3.16 28.40 4.08
C GLU A 185 -2.14 28.19 5.20
N ASN A 186 -2.41 28.72 6.40
CA ASN A 186 -1.53 28.52 7.55
C ASN A 186 -1.48 27.06 7.99
N PHE A 187 -2.61 26.36 7.98
CA PHE A 187 -2.66 24.94 8.32
C PHE A 187 -1.86 24.11 7.32
N GLN A 188 -2.05 24.33 6.01
CA GLN A 188 -1.26 23.65 4.98
C GLN A 188 0.24 23.90 5.14
N ARG A 189 0.64 25.15 5.39
CA ARG A 189 2.04 25.52 5.61
C ARG A 189 2.64 24.84 6.83
N ARG A 190 1.91 24.77 7.95
CA ARG A 190 2.40 24.08 9.16
C ARG A 190 2.47 22.57 8.96
N MET A 191 1.52 21.99 8.21
CA MET A 191 1.52 20.57 7.89
C MET A 191 2.69 20.16 6.99
N SER A 192 3.04 20.97 5.98
CA SER A 192 4.17 20.66 5.10
C SER A 192 5.52 20.72 5.80
N GLN A 193 5.64 21.56 6.84
CA GLN A 193 6.82 21.66 7.69
C GLN A 193 6.89 20.54 8.75
N ASN A 194 5.77 20.23 9.39
CA ASN A 194 5.68 19.17 10.39
C ASN A 194 4.31 18.48 10.31
N PRO A 195 4.23 17.26 9.76
CA PRO A 195 2.98 16.48 9.65
C PRO A 195 2.22 16.26 10.97
N ASN A 196 2.91 16.33 12.12
CA ASN A 196 2.37 16.08 13.45
C ASN A 196 2.21 17.35 14.29
N PHE A 197 2.26 18.56 13.70
CA PHE A 197 2.24 19.83 14.45
C PHE A 197 1.01 20.03 15.34
N TRP A 198 -0.08 19.32 15.06
CA TRP A 198 -1.37 19.45 15.73
C TRP A 198 -1.61 18.43 16.84
N LYS A 199 -0.72 17.43 16.99
CA LYS A 199 -0.82 16.38 18.01
C LYS A 199 -0.29 16.80 19.39
N ASN A 200 0.35 17.97 19.50
CA ASN A 200 0.91 18.51 20.74
C ASN A 200 0.41 19.93 20.99
#